data_AF-A0A359FMZ1-F1
#
_entry.id   AF-A0A359FMZ1-F1
#
_cell.length_a   1.000
_cell.length_b   1.000
_cell.length_c   1.000
_cell.angle_alpha   90.00
_cell.angle_beta   90.00
_cell.angle_gamma   90.00
#
_symmetry.space_group_name_H-M   'P 1'
#
loop_
_entity.id
_entity.type
_entity.pdbx_description
1 polymer ?
#
loop_
_entity_poly.entity_id
_entity_poly.type
_entity_poly.pdbx_seq_one_letter_code
_entity_poly.pdbx_strand_id
1 'polypeptide(L)'
;MESFIFTGMGHSAGKYPITNEFIADALRKSFLRGFDETRMAKSKNYLEYKETNPDIGPFDYFVREKMGFNIRRHVTPFPPTVKKLYYAESSLELGVKAVENALKDGGISPNEIDAWFISTVSPHQKAPGIAAAIKSHFVGFKNFTPAFTLTSGCAGFNINLERAIEYFKAHLQAKHVVVAHTETMSSFLTQRVKFVPFVTFADGAAAVVLSRVETDSPQGVLSINNYQDMRMVDFVGVDKHWNLYMDDSLIKDRAVENIPLASREALQKTGWDIEEVDLCVPHQTGNAILLPSAEALGLPTEKVFLEAQQGFGNISGATVPIAYSMLNEQKRLVPGMKILSPMAGVGGNYGAFTYKVPDAKHLKLSSNYLFSADLKGTTALLLGASGTLGKEIAFDLIRRGANVWLHYNRNVEQIHSIEAFAKEQGVNVKSSQADFNVPEEVELLSQFIANSGQTINFFINAAGVLMSRKEGKVLNVNHYAPLQLFKKVLPVLKGSALFVGAAAEDVSVPEIHPFISAKRSLHGVLASMSGELLKTGNYLVWYIPGILNGGMLRNIDPKALYQFSVEIGQEKPLEIAETAHRIVSSLYIPKVVGTHHSYENALVVKRDGYQMEVDV
;
A
#
# COMPACT_ATOMS: atom_id res chain seq x y z
N MET A 1 6.99 8.41 -31.81
CA MET A 1 5.61 8.88 -31.60
C MET A 1 5.32 8.72 -30.13
N GLU A 2 4.78 9.76 -29.52
CA GLU A 2 4.42 9.74 -28.11
C GLU A 2 3.34 8.68 -27.84
N SER A 3 3.61 7.81 -26.86
CA SER A 3 2.70 6.74 -26.42
C SER A 3 2.63 6.69 -24.90
N PHE A 4 1.48 6.26 -24.38
CA PHE A 4 1.22 6.13 -22.95
C PHE A 4 0.97 4.68 -22.59
N ILE A 5 1.98 4.01 -22.02
CA ILE A 5 1.97 2.57 -21.80
C ILE A 5 1.92 2.24 -20.30
N PHE A 6 1.35 1.10 -19.94
CA PHE A 6 1.47 0.56 -18.59
C PHE A 6 2.84 -0.12 -18.46
N THR A 7 3.76 0.47 -17.69
CA THR A 7 5.11 -0.08 -17.45
C THR A 7 5.21 -0.87 -16.16
N GLY A 8 4.24 -0.73 -15.26
CA GLY A 8 4.15 -1.51 -14.04
C GLY A 8 2.69 -1.76 -13.71
N MET A 9 2.35 -2.98 -13.29
CA MET A 9 1.01 -3.40 -12.93
C MET A 9 1.05 -4.17 -11.61
N GLY A 10 0.11 -3.89 -10.72
CA GLY A 10 0.06 -4.58 -9.44
C GLY A 10 -1.33 -4.55 -8.83
N HIS A 11 -1.67 -5.63 -8.14
CA HIS A 11 -2.93 -5.74 -7.43
C HIS A 11 -2.76 -6.31 -6.02
N SER A 12 -3.80 -6.11 -5.22
CA SER A 12 -3.97 -6.68 -3.89
C SER A 12 -5.46 -6.98 -3.65
N ALA A 13 -5.76 -7.92 -2.78
CA ALA A 13 -7.15 -8.31 -2.47
C ALA A 13 -7.29 -8.71 -1.01
N GLY A 14 -8.52 -8.64 -0.51
CA GLY A 14 -8.86 -9.08 0.84
C GLY A 14 -8.45 -10.54 1.09
N LYS A 15 -7.95 -10.83 2.29
CA LYS A 15 -7.37 -12.14 2.62
C LYS A 15 -8.40 -13.28 2.70
N TYR A 16 -9.68 -12.99 2.96
CA TYR A 16 -10.70 -14.01 3.16
C TYR A 16 -11.46 -14.32 1.86
N PRO A 17 -11.34 -15.55 1.32
CA PRO A 17 -12.16 -15.98 0.20
C PRO A 17 -13.58 -16.34 0.68
N ILE A 18 -14.58 -15.63 0.16
CA ILE A 18 -15.99 -15.89 0.40
C ILE A 18 -16.54 -16.62 -0.82
N THR A 19 -16.79 -17.91 -0.67
CA THR A 19 -17.36 -18.76 -1.74
C THR A 19 -18.86 -18.56 -1.87
N ASN A 20 -19.47 -19.17 -2.90
CA ASN A 20 -20.93 -19.18 -3.04
C ASN A 20 -21.62 -20.01 -1.95
N GLU A 21 -20.93 -20.97 -1.33
CA GLU A 21 -21.49 -21.76 -0.22
C GLU A 21 -21.75 -20.91 1.02
N PHE A 22 -20.87 -19.96 1.36
CA PHE A 22 -21.14 -19.00 2.45
C PHE A 22 -22.44 -18.21 2.21
N ILE A 23 -22.75 -17.89 0.96
CA ILE A 23 -23.97 -17.16 0.60
C ILE A 23 -25.19 -18.05 0.65
N ALA A 24 -25.09 -19.28 0.13
CA ALA A 24 -26.14 -20.28 0.23
C ALA A 24 -26.50 -20.53 1.70
N ASP A 25 -25.49 -20.73 2.56
CA ASP A 25 -25.68 -20.90 4.00
C ASP A 25 -26.36 -19.71 4.67
N ALA A 26 -25.96 -18.50 4.29
CA ALA A 26 -26.56 -17.27 4.80
C ALA A 26 -28.03 -17.09 4.39
N LEU A 27 -28.41 -17.53 3.19
CA LEU A 27 -29.81 -17.59 2.75
C LEU A 27 -30.60 -18.63 3.55
N ARG A 28 -30.05 -19.85 3.73
CA ARG A 28 -30.68 -20.92 4.52
C ARG A 28 -30.93 -20.50 5.96
N LYS A 29 -29.99 -19.74 6.55
CA LYS A 29 -30.08 -19.18 7.91
C LYS A 29 -30.93 -17.90 8.00
N SER A 30 -31.57 -17.48 6.90
CA SER A 30 -32.39 -16.25 6.83
C SER A 30 -31.65 -14.95 7.17
N PHE A 31 -30.30 -14.96 7.10
CA PHE A 31 -29.48 -13.77 7.23
C PHE A 31 -29.60 -12.90 5.97
N LEU A 32 -29.55 -13.52 4.79
CA LEU A 32 -29.81 -12.87 3.51
C LEU A 32 -31.24 -13.11 3.03
N ARG A 33 -31.76 -12.17 2.24
CA ARG A 33 -33.11 -12.18 1.65
C ARG A 33 -33.09 -11.70 0.21
N GLY A 34 -34.15 -12.01 -0.53
CA GLY A 34 -34.40 -11.50 -1.88
C GLY A 34 -34.00 -12.46 -3.02
N PHE A 35 -33.38 -13.60 -2.73
CA PHE A 35 -33.29 -14.70 -3.68
C PHE A 35 -34.57 -15.54 -3.62
N ASP A 36 -35.19 -15.77 -4.77
CA ASP A 36 -36.38 -16.61 -4.91
C ASP A 36 -36.04 -17.79 -5.82
N GLU A 37 -35.77 -18.93 -5.18
CA GLU A 37 -35.37 -20.15 -5.85
C GLU A 37 -36.51 -20.73 -6.71
N THR A 38 -37.77 -20.62 -6.26
CA THR A 38 -38.93 -21.13 -7.00
C THR A 38 -39.13 -20.34 -8.29
N ARG A 39 -39.00 -19.01 -8.21
CA ARG A 39 -39.06 -18.15 -9.39
C ARG A 39 -37.91 -18.44 -10.35
N MET A 40 -36.70 -18.66 -9.84
CA MET A 40 -35.55 -18.99 -10.67
C MET A 40 -35.73 -20.33 -11.38
N ALA A 41 -36.23 -21.34 -10.66
CA ALA A 41 -36.48 -22.68 -11.18
C ALA A 41 -37.50 -22.73 -12.33
N LYS A 42 -38.38 -21.71 -12.41
CA LYS A 42 -39.38 -21.56 -13.48
C LYS A 42 -38.94 -20.63 -14.60
N SER A 43 -37.76 -19.99 -14.49
CA SER A 43 -37.31 -19.03 -15.50
C SER A 43 -36.86 -19.74 -16.77
N LYS A 44 -37.25 -19.20 -17.93
CA LYS A 44 -36.93 -19.77 -19.25
C LYS A 44 -35.42 -20.02 -19.42
N ASN A 45 -34.60 -19.01 -19.13
CA ASN A 45 -33.14 -19.11 -19.30
C ASN A 45 -32.51 -20.21 -18.42
N TYR A 46 -33.01 -20.42 -17.20
CA TYR A 46 -32.53 -21.52 -16.35
C TYR A 46 -32.93 -22.88 -16.91
N LEU A 47 -34.18 -23.03 -17.36
CA LEU A 47 -34.67 -24.28 -17.94
C LEU A 47 -33.87 -24.66 -19.19
N GLU A 48 -33.62 -23.71 -20.09
CA GLU A 48 -32.77 -23.92 -21.28
C GLU A 48 -31.34 -24.30 -20.90
N TYR A 49 -30.71 -23.59 -19.95
CA TYR A 49 -29.36 -23.91 -19.51
C TYR A 49 -29.26 -25.30 -18.84
N LYS A 50 -30.32 -25.73 -18.15
CA LYS A 50 -30.40 -27.01 -17.47
C LYS A 50 -30.46 -28.19 -18.44
N GLU A 51 -30.96 -28.01 -19.66
CA GLU A 51 -31.02 -29.08 -20.67
C GLU A 51 -29.63 -29.63 -21.00
N THR A 52 -28.61 -28.76 -21.03
CA THR A 52 -27.21 -29.15 -21.26
C THR A 52 -26.41 -29.34 -19.98
N ASN A 53 -26.96 -28.96 -18.81
CA ASN A 53 -26.31 -28.99 -17.50
C ASN A 53 -27.27 -29.57 -16.43
N PRO A 54 -27.62 -30.87 -16.46
CA PRO A 54 -28.73 -31.43 -15.69
C PRO A 54 -28.56 -31.31 -14.16
N ASP A 55 -27.32 -31.28 -13.67
CA ASP A 55 -27.00 -31.25 -12.24
C ASP A 55 -27.01 -29.85 -11.62
N ILE A 56 -27.14 -28.78 -12.41
CA ILE A 56 -27.08 -27.42 -11.88
C ILE A 56 -28.38 -27.03 -11.17
N GLY A 57 -28.25 -26.55 -9.93
CA GLY A 57 -29.36 -25.99 -9.16
C GLY A 57 -29.69 -24.55 -9.55
N PRO A 58 -30.89 -24.02 -9.25
CA PRO A 58 -31.26 -22.65 -9.58
C PRO A 58 -30.35 -21.60 -8.91
N PHE A 59 -29.88 -21.88 -7.70
CA PHE A 59 -28.94 -21.01 -6.99
C PHE A 59 -27.59 -20.93 -7.71
N ASP A 60 -26.95 -22.08 -7.97
CA ASP A 60 -25.66 -22.14 -8.65
C ASP A 60 -25.72 -21.53 -10.05
N TYR A 61 -26.79 -21.77 -10.80
CA TYR A 61 -27.03 -21.11 -12.07
C TYR A 61 -27.06 -19.58 -11.91
N PHE A 62 -27.78 -19.06 -10.91
CA PHE A 62 -27.84 -17.62 -10.70
C PHE A 62 -26.48 -17.02 -10.39
N VAL A 63 -25.75 -17.57 -9.42
CA VAL A 63 -24.51 -16.96 -8.93
C VAL A 63 -23.33 -17.18 -9.89
N ARG A 64 -23.23 -18.35 -10.53
CA ARG A 64 -22.10 -18.71 -11.41
C ARG A 64 -22.32 -18.30 -12.86
N GLU A 65 -23.51 -18.54 -13.41
CA GLU A 65 -23.75 -18.32 -14.84
C GLU A 65 -24.34 -16.93 -15.10
N LYS A 66 -25.44 -16.60 -14.41
CA LYS A 66 -26.10 -15.31 -14.62
C LYS A 66 -25.31 -14.15 -14.03
N MET A 67 -24.73 -14.31 -12.84
CA MET A 67 -23.94 -13.25 -12.21
C MET A 67 -22.44 -13.40 -12.51
N GLY A 68 -21.89 -14.59 -12.66
CA GLY A 68 -20.48 -14.76 -13.03
C GLY A 68 -19.47 -14.71 -11.88
N PHE A 69 -19.91 -14.87 -10.63
CA PHE A 69 -19.04 -14.76 -9.45
C PHE A 69 -18.87 -16.11 -8.76
N ASN A 70 -17.62 -16.57 -8.61
CA ASN A 70 -17.31 -17.82 -7.90
C ASN A 70 -16.82 -17.55 -6.47
N ILE A 71 -15.91 -16.59 -6.33
CA ILE A 71 -15.30 -16.20 -5.05
C ILE A 71 -15.28 -14.68 -4.95
N ARG A 72 -15.52 -14.16 -3.74
CA ARG A 72 -15.32 -12.75 -3.40
C ARG A 72 -14.22 -12.64 -2.35
N ARG A 73 -13.25 -11.77 -2.55
CA ARG A 73 -12.17 -11.55 -1.58
C ARG A 73 -12.57 -10.44 -0.62
N HIS A 74 -12.74 -10.75 0.67
CA HIS A 74 -13.09 -9.77 1.71
C HIS A 74 -11.92 -9.54 2.67
N VAL A 75 -11.82 -8.34 3.24
CA VAL A 75 -10.87 -8.03 4.32
C VAL A 75 -11.32 -8.60 5.68
N THR A 76 -12.57 -9.07 5.77
CA THR A 76 -13.13 -9.74 6.96
C THR A 76 -13.71 -11.13 6.64
N PRO A 77 -13.81 -12.04 7.63
CA PRO A 77 -14.58 -13.26 7.48
C PRO A 77 -16.08 -12.96 7.34
N PHE A 78 -16.78 -13.72 6.51
CA PHE A 78 -18.23 -13.59 6.35
C PHE A 78 -19.02 -13.93 7.64
N PRO A 79 -20.14 -13.26 7.93
CA PRO A 79 -20.56 -12.00 7.32
C PRO A 79 -19.71 -10.82 7.82
N PRO A 80 -19.51 -9.78 7.00
CA PRO A 80 -18.84 -8.56 7.43
C PRO A 80 -19.66 -7.88 8.53
N THR A 81 -18.99 -7.38 9.56
CA THR A 81 -19.60 -6.61 10.65
C THR A 81 -18.73 -5.42 10.99
N VAL A 82 -19.32 -4.38 11.60
CA VAL A 82 -18.59 -3.17 12.03
C VAL A 82 -17.39 -3.54 12.92
N LYS A 83 -17.60 -4.45 13.89
CA LYS A 83 -16.54 -4.91 14.79
C LYS A 83 -15.38 -5.60 14.06
N LYS A 84 -15.68 -6.45 13.07
CA LYS A 84 -14.63 -7.15 12.31
C LYS A 84 -13.83 -6.19 11.43
N LEU A 85 -14.51 -5.19 10.83
CA LEU A 85 -13.88 -4.21 9.94
C LEU A 85 -12.95 -3.26 10.70
N TYR A 86 -13.25 -2.95 11.96
CA TYR A 86 -12.40 -2.08 12.77
C TYR A 86 -10.95 -2.60 12.89
N TYR A 87 -10.75 -3.92 12.87
CA TYR A 87 -9.41 -4.56 12.93
C TYR A 87 -8.94 -5.08 11.57
N ALA A 88 -9.65 -4.79 10.48
CA ALA A 88 -9.33 -5.29 9.15
C ALA A 88 -8.43 -4.33 8.39
N GLU A 89 -7.76 -4.83 7.34
CA GLU A 89 -7.14 -3.98 6.34
C GLU A 89 -8.19 -3.04 5.72
N SER A 90 -7.84 -1.77 5.52
CA SER A 90 -8.68 -0.79 4.85
C SER A 90 -8.28 -0.64 3.38
N SER A 91 -9.01 0.22 2.66
CA SER A 91 -8.61 0.66 1.31
C SER A 91 -7.21 1.28 1.28
N LEU A 92 -6.71 1.85 2.39
CA LEU A 92 -5.35 2.38 2.43
C LEU A 92 -4.32 1.26 2.31
N GLU A 93 -4.39 0.24 3.16
CA GLU A 93 -3.43 -0.88 3.17
C GLU A 93 -3.45 -1.65 1.85
N LEU A 94 -4.64 -1.93 1.33
CA LEU A 94 -4.80 -2.57 0.02
C LEU A 94 -4.19 -1.71 -1.09
N GLY A 95 -4.49 -0.40 -1.11
CA GLY A 95 -3.96 0.53 -2.10
C GLY A 95 -2.43 0.66 -2.05
N VAL A 96 -1.84 0.74 -0.86
CA VAL A 96 -0.38 0.73 -0.67
C VAL A 96 0.21 -0.55 -1.26
N LYS A 97 -0.33 -1.73 -0.93
CA LYS A 97 0.18 -3.00 -1.46
C LYS A 97 0.08 -3.09 -2.99
N ALA A 98 -1.01 -2.62 -3.58
CA ALA A 98 -1.18 -2.62 -5.03
C ALA A 98 -0.17 -1.71 -5.74
N VAL A 99 0.06 -0.50 -5.21
CA VAL A 99 1.09 0.42 -5.72
C VAL A 99 2.48 -0.18 -5.58
N GLU A 100 2.80 -0.75 -4.42
CA GLU A 100 4.09 -1.39 -4.19
C GLU A 100 4.35 -2.49 -5.22
N ASN A 101 3.34 -3.32 -5.50
CA ASN A 101 3.42 -4.36 -6.52
C ASN A 101 3.63 -3.78 -7.92
N ALA A 102 2.93 -2.70 -8.28
CA ALA A 102 3.08 -2.06 -9.59
C ALA A 102 4.46 -1.41 -9.79
N LEU A 103 5.01 -0.77 -8.75
CA LEU A 103 6.35 -0.20 -8.76
C LEU A 103 7.43 -1.28 -8.86
N LYS A 104 7.26 -2.41 -8.16
CA LYS A 104 8.16 -3.58 -8.25
C LYS A 104 8.12 -4.19 -9.65
N ASP A 105 6.92 -4.43 -10.18
CA ASP A 105 6.72 -5.00 -11.53
C ASP A 105 7.42 -4.14 -12.60
N GLY A 106 7.24 -2.82 -12.53
CA GLY A 106 7.89 -1.90 -13.48
C GLY A 106 9.36 -1.60 -13.17
N GLY A 107 9.87 -1.97 -12.00
CA GLY A 107 11.21 -1.60 -11.54
C GLY A 107 11.41 -0.09 -11.45
N ILE A 108 10.37 0.66 -11.08
CA ILE A 108 10.37 2.12 -11.06
C ILE A 108 10.54 2.59 -9.63
N SER A 109 11.51 3.48 -9.39
CA SER A 109 11.68 4.07 -8.07
C SER A 109 10.47 4.96 -7.75
N PRO A 110 9.93 4.92 -6.52
CA PRO A 110 8.85 5.83 -6.16
C PRO A 110 9.20 7.31 -6.31
N ASN A 111 10.49 7.67 -6.26
CA ASN A 111 10.97 9.04 -6.47
C ASN A 111 10.95 9.47 -7.94
N GLU A 112 10.75 8.55 -8.88
CA GLU A 112 10.57 8.84 -10.31
C GLU A 112 9.11 9.12 -10.68
N ILE A 113 8.17 9.00 -9.73
CA ILE A 113 6.74 9.24 -9.97
C ILE A 113 6.41 10.74 -9.90
N ASP A 114 5.93 11.28 -11.02
CA ASP A 114 5.61 12.69 -11.20
C ASP A 114 4.22 13.09 -10.67
N ALA A 115 3.27 12.15 -10.62
CA ALA A 115 1.94 12.39 -10.03
C ALA A 115 1.27 11.09 -9.54
N TRP A 116 0.32 11.24 -8.61
CA TRP A 116 -0.39 10.14 -7.96
C TRP A 116 -1.91 10.33 -8.06
N PHE A 117 -2.57 9.59 -8.95
CA PHE A 117 -4.02 9.70 -9.19
C PHE A 117 -4.75 8.45 -8.73
N ILE A 118 -5.45 8.55 -7.60
CA ILE A 118 -6.07 7.39 -6.95
C ILE A 118 -7.57 7.63 -6.76
N SER A 119 -8.39 6.63 -7.04
CA SER A 119 -9.85 6.69 -6.84
C SER A 119 -10.33 5.65 -5.83
N THR A 120 -11.41 5.99 -5.12
CA THR A 120 -12.11 5.12 -4.16
C THR A 120 -13.47 5.72 -3.80
N VAL A 121 -14.45 4.88 -3.46
CA VAL A 121 -15.66 5.30 -2.75
C VAL A 121 -15.70 4.83 -1.29
N SER A 122 -14.75 4.00 -0.87
CA SER A 122 -14.59 3.50 0.51
C SER A 122 -13.26 3.94 1.14
N PRO A 123 -13.02 5.25 1.30
CA PRO A 123 -11.77 5.75 1.85
C PRO A 123 -11.64 5.42 3.34
N HIS A 124 -10.41 5.16 3.81
CA HIS A 124 -10.11 4.96 5.23
C HIS A 124 -10.47 6.17 6.11
N GLN A 125 -10.46 7.38 5.54
CA GLN A 125 -10.85 8.63 6.20
C GLN A 125 -11.36 9.64 5.17
N LYS A 126 -12.08 10.68 5.62
CA LYS A 126 -12.65 11.69 4.71
C LYS A 126 -11.61 12.67 4.15
N ALA A 127 -10.66 13.07 4.98
CA ALA A 127 -9.57 13.99 4.62
C ALA A 127 -8.37 13.76 5.55
N PRO A 128 -7.12 13.89 5.08
CA PRO A 128 -6.73 14.06 3.66
C PRO A 128 -7.14 12.85 2.79
N GLY A 129 -7.23 13.10 1.48
CA GLY A 129 -7.62 12.07 0.50
C GLY A 129 -6.63 10.91 0.43
N ILE A 130 -7.11 9.73 0.05
CA ILE A 130 -6.36 8.48 0.07
C ILE A 130 -5.08 8.52 -0.78
N ALA A 131 -5.05 9.30 -1.85
CA ALA A 131 -3.87 9.45 -2.70
C ALA A 131 -2.66 10.02 -1.95
N ALA A 132 -2.90 11.03 -1.11
CA ALA A 132 -1.85 11.64 -0.29
C ALA A 132 -1.37 10.67 0.80
N ALA A 133 -2.30 9.91 1.40
CA ALA A 133 -1.97 8.87 2.37
C ALA A 133 -1.12 7.78 1.73
N ILE A 134 -1.53 7.19 0.60
CA ILE A 134 -0.78 6.18 -0.13
C ILE A 134 0.60 6.70 -0.53
N LYS A 135 0.69 7.88 -1.16
CA LYS A 135 1.96 8.52 -1.53
C LYS A 135 2.93 8.59 -0.34
N SER A 136 2.43 8.91 0.86
CA SER A 136 3.25 9.08 2.07
C SER A 136 3.94 7.80 2.56
N HIS A 137 3.59 6.64 1.99
CA HIS A 137 4.27 5.37 2.23
C HIS A 137 5.50 5.11 1.37
N PHE A 138 5.71 5.91 0.31
CA PHE A 138 6.70 5.59 -0.71
C PHE A 138 7.78 6.65 -0.89
N VAL A 139 7.47 7.91 -0.62
CA VAL A 139 8.38 9.02 -0.91
C VAL A 139 8.72 9.82 0.33
N GLY A 140 9.89 10.47 0.32
CA GLY A 140 10.38 11.22 1.45
C GLY A 140 9.72 12.59 1.63
N PHE A 141 9.95 13.22 2.79
CA PHE A 141 9.39 14.54 3.15
C PHE A 141 9.68 15.67 2.14
N LYS A 142 10.75 15.55 1.34
CA LYS A 142 11.14 16.54 0.31
C LYS A 142 10.55 16.25 -1.07
N ASN A 143 9.67 15.27 -1.19
CA ASN A 143 8.98 14.97 -2.43
C ASN A 143 7.70 15.80 -2.56
N PHE A 144 7.67 16.72 -3.52
CA PHE A 144 6.58 17.67 -3.72
C PHE A 144 5.64 17.31 -4.88
N THR A 145 5.70 16.09 -5.41
CA THR A 145 4.86 15.70 -6.55
C THR A 145 3.36 15.71 -6.19
N PRO A 146 2.46 16.12 -7.10
CA PRO A 146 1.05 16.18 -6.78
C PRO A 146 0.43 14.80 -6.52
N ALA A 147 -0.54 14.77 -5.60
CA ALA A 147 -1.41 13.62 -5.37
C ALA A 147 -2.87 14.07 -5.38
N PHE A 148 -3.73 13.32 -6.05
CA PHE A 148 -5.14 13.65 -6.22
C PHE A 148 -6.00 12.42 -5.95
N THR A 149 -7.07 12.62 -5.16
CA THR A 149 -8.07 11.60 -4.86
C THR A 149 -9.36 11.91 -5.60
N LEU A 150 -9.85 10.95 -6.38
CA LEU A 150 -11.16 11.01 -7.03
C LEU A 150 -12.16 10.13 -6.29
N THR A 151 -13.23 10.73 -5.77
CA THR A 151 -14.36 9.99 -5.19
C THR A 151 -15.30 9.52 -6.31
N SER A 152 -14.90 8.46 -7.00
CA SER A 152 -15.70 7.79 -8.03
C SER A 152 -15.47 6.29 -7.92
N GLY A 153 -16.53 5.51 -8.12
CA GLY A 153 -16.50 4.05 -8.01
C GLY A 153 -16.06 3.39 -9.31
N CYS A 154 -16.93 2.60 -9.91
CA CYS A 154 -16.69 1.72 -11.06
C CYS A 154 -15.96 2.33 -12.27
N ALA A 155 -16.10 3.65 -12.51
CA ALA A 155 -15.43 4.35 -13.61
C ALA A 155 -14.17 5.14 -13.17
N GLY A 156 -13.85 5.15 -11.87
CA GLY A 156 -12.80 5.97 -11.29
C GLY A 156 -11.41 5.72 -11.87
N PHE A 157 -11.08 4.46 -12.22
CA PHE A 157 -9.81 4.13 -12.88
C PHE A 157 -9.68 4.81 -14.24
N ASN A 158 -10.71 4.74 -15.10
CA ASN A 158 -10.68 5.32 -16.44
C ASN A 158 -10.71 6.85 -16.43
N ILE A 159 -11.43 7.45 -15.48
CA ILE A 159 -11.37 8.90 -15.27
C ILE A 159 -9.95 9.31 -14.88
N ASN A 160 -9.32 8.62 -13.91
CA ASN A 160 -7.94 8.93 -13.53
C ASN A 160 -6.93 8.65 -14.66
N LEU A 161 -7.19 7.65 -15.50
CA LEU A 161 -6.35 7.33 -16.66
C LEU A 161 -6.37 8.47 -17.68
N GLU A 162 -7.56 9.01 -17.98
CA GLU A 162 -7.71 10.18 -18.84
C GLU A 162 -7.00 11.41 -18.24
N ARG A 163 -7.20 11.66 -16.94
CA ARG A 163 -6.51 12.76 -16.23
C ARG A 163 -4.98 12.59 -16.24
N ALA A 164 -4.45 11.36 -16.18
CA ALA A 164 -3.02 11.09 -16.30
C ALA A 164 -2.48 11.45 -17.69
N ILE A 165 -3.20 11.09 -18.75
CA ILE A 165 -2.84 11.46 -20.14
C ILE A 165 -2.88 12.99 -20.31
N GLU A 166 -3.89 13.66 -19.77
CA GLU A 166 -3.96 15.13 -19.77
C GLU A 166 -2.83 15.77 -18.96
N TYR A 167 -2.49 15.20 -17.81
CA TYR A 167 -1.37 15.66 -16.98
C TYR A 167 -0.06 15.61 -17.78
N PHE A 168 0.20 14.51 -18.49
CA PHE A 168 1.36 14.39 -19.35
C PHE A 168 1.38 15.45 -20.46
N LYS A 169 0.24 15.72 -21.11
CA LYS A 169 0.14 16.77 -22.14
C LYS A 169 0.42 18.16 -21.58
N ALA A 170 0.03 18.42 -20.34
CA ALA A 170 0.29 19.69 -19.65
C ALA A 170 1.70 19.79 -19.05
N HIS A 171 2.38 18.67 -18.81
CA HIS A 171 3.70 18.60 -18.16
C HIS A 171 4.64 17.73 -19.01
N LEU A 172 5.24 18.33 -20.04
CA LEU A 172 6.04 17.60 -21.04
C LEU A 172 7.24 16.83 -20.45
N GLN A 173 7.75 17.27 -19.29
CA GLN A 173 8.83 16.62 -18.56
C GLN A 173 8.38 15.39 -17.74
N ALA A 174 7.07 15.23 -17.49
CA ALA A 174 6.55 14.12 -16.70
C ALA A 174 6.68 12.81 -17.48
N LYS A 175 7.15 11.77 -16.80
CA LYS A 175 7.42 10.45 -17.35
C LYS A 175 6.53 9.38 -16.75
N HIS A 176 6.23 9.44 -15.45
CA HIS A 176 5.52 8.38 -14.73
C HIS A 176 4.40 8.93 -13.87
N VAL A 177 3.20 8.37 -14.00
CA VAL A 177 2.04 8.66 -13.15
C VAL A 177 1.52 7.34 -12.57
N VAL A 178 1.37 7.29 -11.25
CA VAL A 178 0.65 6.18 -10.60
C VAL A 178 -0.84 6.42 -10.77
N VAL A 179 -1.54 5.47 -11.38
CA VAL A 179 -3.00 5.44 -11.49
C VAL A 179 -3.51 4.23 -10.74
N ALA A 180 -4.31 4.44 -9.70
CA ALA A 180 -4.81 3.36 -8.86
C ALA A 180 -6.29 3.50 -8.52
N HIS A 181 -6.90 2.36 -8.18
CA HIS A 181 -8.24 2.28 -7.61
C HIS A 181 -8.24 1.29 -6.46
N THR A 182 -8.91 1.62 -5.36
CA THR A 182 -8.93 0.78 -4.16
C THR A 182 -10.29 0.80 -3.50
N GLU A 183 -10.77 -0.36 -3.05
CA GLU A 183 -12.03 -0.48 -2.34
C GLU A 183 -12.03 -1.56 -1.25
N THR A 184 -12.73 -1.25 -0.16
CA THR A 184 -13.29 -2.19 0.80
C THR A 184 -14.82 -2.13 0.74
N MET A 185 -15.40 -2.66 -0.33
CA MET A 185 -16.86 -2.65 -0.56
C MET A 185 -17.64 -3.42 0.51
N SER A 186 -17.01 -4.41 1.17
CA SER A 186 -17.60 -5.15 2.30
C SER A 186 -17.97 -4.24 3.47
N SER A 187 -17.33 -3.07 3.60
CA SER A 187 -17.68 -2.05 4.59
C SER A 187 -19.12 -1.55 4.46
N PHE A 188 -19.66 -1.54 3.23
CA PHE A 188 -21.03 -1.11 2.95
C PHE A 188 -22.07 -2.22 3.09
N LEU A 189 -21.64 -3.45 3.42
CA LEU A 189 -22.52 -4.61 3.55
C LEU A 189 -22.97 -4.89 4.99
N THR A 190 -22.39 -4.21 5.99
CA THR A 190 -22.59 -4.52 7.42
C THR A 190 -24.03 -4.43 7.91
N GLN A 191 -24.86 -3.60 7.27
CA GLN A 191 -26.28 -3.41 7.60
C GLN A 191 -27.22 -3.90 6.50
N ARG A 192 -26.69 -4.66 5.52
CA ARG A 192 -27.46 -5.14 4.37
C ARG A 192 -27.99 -6.54 4.59
N VAL A 193 -29.17 -6.79 4.04
CA VAL A 193 -29.78 -8.13 3.99
C VAL A 193 -30.13 -8.58 2.57
N LYS A 194 -30.10 -7.67 1.58
CA LYS A 194 -30.37 -8.03 0.18
C LYS A 194 -29.23 -8.89 -0.36
N PHE A 195 -29.56 -10.01 -0.99
CA PHE A 195 -28.64 -11.01 -1.49
C PHE A 195 -27.65 -10.53 -2.58
N VAL A 196 -28.12 -9.78 -3.58
CA VAL A 196 -27.31 -9.40 -4.77
C VAL A 196 -26.00 -8.70 -4.42
N PRO A 197 -25.96 -7.67 -3.53
CA PRO A 197 -24.72 -7.07 -3.06
C PRO A 197 -23.68 -8.06 -2.50
N PHE A 198 -24.09 -9.09 -1.75
CA PHE A 198 -23.16 -10.06 -1.14
C PHE A 198 -22.60 -11.10 -2.15
N VAL A 199 -23.33 -11.33 -3.24
CA VAL A 199 -22.84 -12.13 -4.39
C VAL A 199 -21.87 -11.32 -5.24
N THR A 200 -22.01 -9.99 -5.24
CA THR A 200 -21.31 -9.12 -6.19
C THR A 200 -20.02 -8.57 -5.59
N PHE A 201 -20.10 -7.86 -4.45
CA PHE A 201 -19.03 -6.97 -4.00
C PHE A 201 -17.89 -7.67 -3.27
N ALA A 202 -16.68 -7.17 -3.52
CA ALA A 202 -15.44 -7.63 -2.93
C ALA A 202 -14.48 -6.45 -2.63
N ASP A 203 -13.39 -6.78 -1.95
CA ASP A 203 -12.38 -5.85 -1.45
C ASP A 203 -11.04 -6.10 -2.13
N GLY A 204 -10.36 -5.02 -2.50
CA GLY A 204 -9.04 -5.07 -3.12
C GLY A 204 -8.63 -3.74 -3.73
N ALA A 205 -7.46 -3.73 -4.33
CA ALA A 205 -6.93 -2.59 -5.04
C ALA A 205 -6.11 -3.03 -6.24
N ALA A 206 -5.96 -2.14 -7.21
CA ALA A 206 -4.96 -2.28 -8.24
C ALA A 206 -4.40 -0.93 -8.67
N ALA A 207 -3.15 -0.97 -9.12
CA ALA A 207 -2.41 0.18 -9.58
C ALA A 207 -1.69 -0.16 -10.89
N VAL A 208 -1.56 0.85 -11.74
CA VAL A 208 -0.63 0.85 -12.87
C VAL A 208 0.30 2.04 -12.76
N VAL A 209 1.53 1.88 -13.22
CA VAL A 209 2.41 3.00 -13.53
C VAL A 209 2.23 3.29 -15.02
N LEU A 210 1.53 4.38 -15.33
CA LEU A 210 1.39 4.87 -16.69
C LEU A 210 2.63 5.69 -17.05
N SER A 211 3.25 5.37 -18.17
CA SER A 211 4.48 5.99 -18.61
C SER A 211 4.39 6.60 -19.98
N ARG A 212 4.94 7.81 -20.12
CA ARG A 212 5.19 8.47 -21.41
C ARG A 212 6.45 7.88 -22.03
N VAL A 213 6.33 7.35 -23.24
CA VAL A 213 7.45 6.76 -24.00
C VAL A 213 7.40 7.16 -25.46
N GLU A 214 8.56 7.14 -26.12
CA GLU A 214 8.66 7.26 -27.58
C GLU A 214 8.68 5.87 -28.22
N THR A 215 7.79 5.64 -29.18
CA THR A 215 7.64 4.38 -29.91
C THR A 215 7.66 4.61 -31.43
N ASP A 216 7.91 3.55 -32.19
CA ASP A 216 7.91 3.61 -33.67
C ASP A 216 6.49 3.74 -34.24
N SER A 217 5.48 3.29 -33.49
CA SER A 217 4.06 3.40 -33.83
C SER A 217 3.22 3.60 -32.56
N PRO A 218 1.99 4.15 -32.64
CA PRO A 218 1.14 4.34 -31.48
C PRO A 218 0.89 3.01 -30.74
N GLN A 219 1.19 3.01 -29.44
CA GLN A 219 1.04 1.86 -28.52
C GLN A 219 0.50 2.33 -27.17
N GLY A 220 0.10 1.39 -26.32
CA GLY A 220 -0.52 1.68 -25.03
C GLY A 220 -1.93 2.20 -25.19
N VAL A 221 -2.33 3.17 -24.38
CA VAL A 221 -3.66 3.79 -24.45
C VAL A 221 -3.77 4.66 -25.71
N LEU A 222 -4.64 4.26 -26.64
CA LEU A 222 -4.78 4.94 -27.94
C LEU A 222 -5.99 5.87 -28.00
N SER A 223 -7.09 5.48 -27.36
CA SER A 223 -8.29 6.30 -27.22
C SER A 223 -8.86 6.13 -25.83
N ILE A 224 -9.49 7.18 -25.32
CA ILE A 224 -10.20 7.19 -24.04
C ILE A 224 -11.38 8.16 -24.13
N ASN A 225 -12.49 7.82 -23.47
CA ASN A 225 -13.64 8.69 -23.29
C ASN A 225 -14.29 8.46 -21.91
N ASN A 226 -14.90 9.51 -21.36
CA ASN A 226 -15.65 9.49 -20.11
C ASN A 226 -16.91 10.33 -20.26
N TYR A 227 -18.04 9.80 -19.81
CA TYR A 227 -19.36 10.41 -19.90
C TYR A 227 -20.18 10.17 -18.64
N GLN A 228 -21.31 10.88 -18.55
CA GLN A 228 -22.31 10.68 -17.51
C GLN A 228 -23.69 10.49 -18.11
N ASP A 229 -24.38 9.43 -17.70
CA ASP A 229 -25.80 9.23 -17.93
C ASP A 229 -26.58 9.71 -16.70
N MET A 230 -27.08 10.94 -16.76
CA MET A 230 -27.77 11.58 -15.63
C MET A 230 -29.03 10.83 -15.18
N ARG A 231 -29.60 9.96 -16.01
CA ARG A 231 -30.73 9.10 -15.62
C ARG A 231 -30.35 8.12 -14.51
N MET A 232 -29.06 7.82 -14.33
CA MET A 232 -28.54 6.85 -13.37
C MET A 232 -28.09 7.45 -12.04
N VAL A 233 -28.22 8.77 -11.83
CA VAL A 233 -27.63 9.47 -10.68
C VAL A 233 -28.01 8.86 -9.33
N ASP A 234 -29.25 8.39 -9.20
CA ASP A 234 -29.79 7.80 -7.96
C ASP A 234 -29.91 6.26 -7.99
N PHE A 235 -29.37 5.60 -9.03
CA PHE A 235 -29.51 4.14 -9.16
C PHE A 235 -28.56 3.37 -8.27
N VAL A 236 -27.38 3.91 -7.96
CA VAL A 236 -26.40 3.30 -7.06
C VAL A 236 -25.46 4.34 -6.46
N GLY A 237 -25.21 4.22 -5.16
CA GLY A 237 -24.27 5.07 -4.45
C GLY A 237 -24.21 4.76 -2.96
N VAL A 238 -23.47 5.58 -2.23
CA VAL A 238 -23.33 5.50 -0.78
C VAL A 238 -23.68 6.86 -0.18
N ASP A 239 -24.63 6.88 0.75
CA ASP A 239 -25.10 8.12 1.36
C ASP A 239 -24.11 8.66 2.42
N LYS A 240 -24.42 9.83 2.99
CA LYS A 240 -23.60 10.47 4.05
C LYS A 240 -23.51 9.67 5.35
N HIS A 241 -24.36 8.65 5.52
CA HIS A 241 -24.39 7.73 6.65
C HIS A 241 -23.70 6.40 6.32
N TRP A 242 -23.02 6.30 5.18
CA TRP A 242 -22.35 5.10 4.68
C TRP A 242 -23.28 3.94 4.33
N ASN A 243 -24.55 4.23 4.07
CA ASN A 243 -25.47 3.24 3.56
C ASN A 243 -25.36 3.18 2.04
N LEU A 244 -25.02 2.00 1.53
CA LEU A 244 -25.20 1.71 0.11
C LEU A 244 -26.70 1.83 -0.24
N TYR A 245 -27.01 2.30 -1.43
CA TYR A 245 -28.30 2.15 -2.11
C TYR A 245 -28.06 1.66 -3.54
N MET A 246 -28.97 0.85 -4.06
CA MET A 246 -28.79 0.18 -5.36
C MET A 246 -30.12 -0.34 -5.89
N ASP A 247 -30.42 -0.07 -7.17
CA ASP A 247 -31.44 -0.74 -7.97
C ASP A 247 -30.76 -1.56 -9.09
N ASP A 248 -30.64 -2.86 -8.88
CA ASP A 248 -29.91 -3.77 -9.77
C ASP A 248 -30.50 -3.86 -11.18
N SER A 249 -31.82 -3.73 -11.33
CA SER A 249 -32.45 -3.79 -12.66
C SER A 249 -32.16 -2.53 -13.45
N LEU A 250 -32.39 -1.36 -12.85
CA LEU A 250 -32.20 -0.08 -13.53
C LEU A 250 -30.74 0.17 -13.90
N ILE A 251 -29.79 -0.25 -13.06
CA ILE A 251 -28.36 -0.21 -13.36
C ILE A 251 -28.06 -1.06 -14.59
N LYS A 252 -28.52 -2.32 -14.60
CA LYS A 252 -28.26 -3.26 -15.68
C LYS A 252 -28.85 -2.74 -17.00
N ASP A 253 -30.10 -2.29 -17.00
CA ASP A 253 -30.79 -1.82 -18.21
C ASP A 253 -30.06 -0.62 -18.85
N ARG A 254 -29.55 0.33 -18.05
CA ARG A 254 -28.78 1.46 -18.57
C ARG A 254 -27.34 1.08 -18.95
N ALA A 255 -26.68 0.24 -18.16
CA ALA A 255 -25.30 -0.18 -18.44
C ALA A 255 -25.19 -0.95 -19.77
N VAL A 256 -26.18 -1.80 -20.08
CA VAL A 256 -26.23 -2.56 -21.34
C VAL A 256 -26.35 -1.63 -22.56
N GLU A 257 -26.93 -0.44 -22.40
CA GLU A 257 -26.99 0.57 -23.46
C GLU A 257 -25.73 1.45 -23.51
N ASN A 258 -25.22 1.89 -22.36
CA ASN A 258 -24.12 2.85 -22.29
C ASN A 258 -22.75 2.25 -22.66
N ILE A 259 -22.50 0.98 -22.29
CA ILE A 259 -21.22 0.30 -22.58
C ILE A 259 -20.95 0.20 -24.10
N PRO A 260 -21.88 -0.31 -24.93
CA PRO A 260 -21.68 -0.35 -26.38
C PRO A 260 -21.50 1.01 -27.03
N LEU A 261 -22.18 2.06 -26.52
CA LEU A 261 -22.04 3.43 -27.04
C LEU A 261 -20.61 3.96 -26.85
N ALA A 262 -20.09 3.91 -25.63
CA ALA A 262 -18.72 4.37 -25.36
C ALA A 262 -17.67 3.52 -26.09
N SER A 263 -17.90 2.21 -26.17
CA SER A 263 -17.03 1.26 -26.88
C SER A 263 -16.89 1.59 -28.37
N ARG A 264 -18.02 1.79 -29.07
CA ARG A 264 -18.02 2.14 -30.50
C ARG A 264 -17.25 3.42 -30.78
N GLU A 265 -17.44 4.44 -29.95
CA GLU A 265 -16.70 5.70 -30.12
C GLU A 265 -15.19 5.53 -29.86
N ALA A 266 -14.80 4.73 -28.85
CA ALA A 266 -13.39 4.46 -28.58
C ALA A 266 -12.72 3.72 -29.75
N LEU A 267 -13.42 2.76 -30.37
CA LEU A 267 -12.96 2.05 -31.58
C LEU A 267 -12.91 2.97 -32.81
N GLN A 268 -13.90 3.85 -32.99
CA GLN A 268 -13.89 4.84 -34.06
C GLN A 268 -12.68 5.78 -33.99
N LYS A 269 -12.29 6.22 -32.79
CA LYS A 269 -11.10 7.08 -32.59
C LYS A 269 -9.79 6.40 -32.98
N THR A 270 -9.71 5.07 -32.94
CA THR A 270 -8.54 4.31 -33.37
C THR A 270 -8.65 3.79 -34.81
N GLY A 271 -9.82 3.91 -35.43
CA GLY A 271 -10.14 3.28 -36.71
C GLY A 271 -10.11 1.75 -36.64
N TRP A 272 -10.41 1.16 -35.47
CA TRP A 272 -10.47 -0.29 -35.32
C TRP A 272 -11.87 -0.81 -35.62
N ASP A 273 -11.94 -1.91 -36.37
CA ASP A 273 -13.17 -2.69 -36.48
C ASP A 273 -13.33 -3.63 -35.27
N ILE A 274 -14.56 -4.04 -34.96
CA ILE A 274 -14.83 -4.86 -33.76
C ILE A 274 -14.14 -6.24 -33.85
N GLU A 275 -13.98 -6.76 -35.06
CA GLU A 275 -13.33 -8.03 -35.36
C GLU A 275 -11.83 -7.99 -35.01
N GLU A 276 -11.21 -6.82 -35.06
CA GLU A 276 -9.80 -6.61 -34.72
C GLU A 276 -9.54 -6.56 -33.21
N VAL A 277 -10.58 -6.47 -32.38
CA VAL A 277 -10.41 -6.52 -30.92
C VAL A 277 -10.05 -7.96 -30.54
N ASP A 278 -8.86 -8.17 -30.00
CA ASP A 278 -8.39 -9.49 -29.56
C ASP A 278 -9.00 -9.89 -28.21
N LEU A 279 -9.20 -8.91 -27.32
CA LEU A 279 -9.75 -9.13 -25.98
C LEU A 279 -10.51 -7.89 -25.51
N CYS A 280 -11.61 -8.13 -24.80
CA CYS A 280 -12.33 -7.12 -24.04
C CYS A 280 -12.06 -7.30 -22.55
N VAL A 281 -11.54 -6.27 -21.90
CA VAL A 281 -11.29 -6.22 -20.45
C VAL A 281 -12.22 -5.18 -19.83
N PRO A 282 -13.49 -5.52 -19.57
CA PRO A 282 -14.46 -4.57 -19.04
C PRO A 282 -14.35 -4.41 -17.52
N HIS A 283 -15.00 -3.39 -16.98
CA HIS A 283 -15.31 -3.34 -15.55
C HIS A 283 -16.17 -4.56 -15.17
N GLN A 284 -15.70 -5.35 -14.21
CA GLN A 284 -16.24 -6.68 -13.91
C GLN A 284 -17.50 -6.60 -13.02
N THR A 285 -18.64 -6.30 -13.64
CA THR A 285 -19.94 -6.09 -12.99
C THR A 285 -20.82 -7.33 -12.90
N GLY A 286 -20.44 -8.41 -13.58
CA GLY A 286 -21.18 -9.65 -13.68
C GLY A 286 -21.78 -9.91 -15.06
N ASN A 287 -22.00 -11.19 -15.37
CA ASN A 287 -22.39 -11.67 -16.71
C ASN A 287 -23.71 -11.07 -17.20
N ALA A 288 -24.64 -10.76 -16.29
CA ALA A 288 -25.93 -10.15 -16.59
C ALA A 288 -25.84 -8.76 -17.27
N ILE A 289 -24.68 -8.09 -17.18
CA ILE A 289 -24.38 -6.84 -17.88
C ILE A 289 -23.39 -7.11 -19.00
N LEU A 290 -22.29 -7.81 -18.69
CA LEU A 290 -21.18 -7.96 -19.61
C LEU A 290 -21.52 -8.71 -20.90
N LEU A 291 -22.25 -9.82 -20.80
CA LEU A 291 -22.55 -10.64 -21.98
C LEU A 291 -23.56 -9.94 -22.91
N PRO A 292 -24.69 -9.39 -22.42
CA PRO A 292 -25.59 -8.61 -23.28
C PRO A 292 -24.92 -7.36 -23.89
N SER A 293 -24.02 -6.71 -23.16
CA SER A 293 -23.23 -5.59 -23.71
C SER A 293 -22.29 -6.04 -24.84
N ALA A 294 -21.63 -7.19 -24.70
CA ALA A 294 -20.78 -7.74 -25.75
C ALA A 294 -21.60 -8.10 -27.00
N GLU A 295 -22.73 -8.78 -26.82
CA GLU A 295 -23.67 -9.11 -27.90
C GLU A 295 -24.18 -7.86 -28.63
N ALA A 296 -24.59 -6.82 -27.88
CA ALA A 296 -25.03 -5.53 -28.45
C ALA A 296 -23.90 -4.74 -29.16
N LEU A 297 -22.64 -5.09 -28.90
CA LEU A 297 -21.48 -4.55 -29.59
C LEU A 297 -21.10 -5.39 -30.83
N GLY A 298 -21.63 -6.61 -30.96
CA GLY A 298 -21.19 -7.59 -31.96
C GLY A 298 -19.87 -8.28 -31.59
N LEU A 299 -19.44 -8.19 -30.33
CA LEU A 299 -18.22 -8.83 -29.84
C LEU A 299 -18.53 -10.26 -29.38
N PRO A 300 -17.81 -11.28 -29.86
CA PRO A 300 -17.94 -12.64 -29.35
C PRO A 300 -17.68 -12.72 -27.84
N THR A 301 -18.54 -13.43 -27.10
CA THR A 301 -18.51 -13.45 -25.63
C THR A 301 -17.25 -14.12 -25.06
N GLU A 302 -16.63 -15.03 -25.81
CA GLU A 302 -15.36 -15.66 -25.47
C GLU A 302 -14.18 -14.68 -25.46
N LYS A 303 -14.30 -13.53 -26.12
CA LYS A 303 -13.32 -12.44 -26.05
C LYS A 303 -13.48 -11.58 -24.81
N VAL A 304 -14.51 -11.79 -23.99
CA VAL A 304 -14.70 -11.04 -22.74
C VAL A 304 -13.90 -11.70 -21.62
N PHE A 305 -12.95 -10.96 -21.06
CA PHE A 305 -12.19 -11.41 -19.90
C PHE A 305 -13.08 -11.38 -18.64
N LEU A 306 -13.27 -12.53 -18.00
CA LEU A 306 -14.15 -12.71 -16.81
C LEU A 306 -13.42 -13.24 -15.57
N GLU A 307 -12.13 -13.56 -15.68
CA GLU A 307 -11.40 -14.26 -14.61
C GLU A 307 -11.27 -13.42 -13.34
N ALA A 308 -11.20 -12.08 -13.49
CA ALA A 308 -11.15 -11.17 -12.35
C ALA A 308 -12.41 -11.24 -11.48
N GLN A 309 -13.63 -11.18 -12.05
CA GLN A 309 -14.85 -11.38 -11.22
C GLN A 309 -14.95 -12.79 -10.66
N GLN A 310 -14.51 -13.81 -11.41
CA GLN A 310 -14.59 -15.19 -10.94
C GLN A 310 -13.69 -15.42 -9.72
N GLY A 311 -12.46 -14.88 -9.74
CA GLY A 311 -11.47 -15.08 -8.68
C GLY A 311 -11.55 -14.09 -7.52
N PHE A 312 -12.03 -12.87 -7.77
CA PHE A 312 -11.98 -11.77 -6.81
C PHE A 312 -13.34 -11.18 -6.44
N GLY A 313 -14.34 -11.24 -7.33
CA GLY A 313 -15.59 -10.48 -7.21
C GLY A 313 -15.54 -9.11 -7.88
N ASN A 314 -16.60 -8.31 -7.67
CA ASN A 314 -16.64 -6.93 -8.12
C ASN A 314 -15.98 -6.01 -7.08
N ILE A 315 -14.74 -5.59 -7.37
CA ILE A 315 -13.95 -4.61 -6.61
C ILE A 315 -14.05 -3.23 -7.28
N SER A 316 -15.24 -2.83 -7.71
CA SER A 316 -15.48 -1.53 -8.35
C SER A 316 -14.50 -1.30 -9.52
N GLY A 317 -14.01 -0.07 -9.67
CA GLY A 317 -13.08 0.34 -10.73
C GLY A 317 -11.72 -0.38 -10.70
N ALA A 318 -11.36 -1.08 -9.61
CA ALA A 318 -10.08 -1.82 -9.53
C ALA A 318 -10.09 -3.07 -10.40
N THR A 319 -11.26 -3.60 -10.74
CA THR A 319 -11.38 -4.84 -11.53
C THR A 319 -10.74 -4.77 -12.91
N VAL A 320 -10.73 -3.58 -13.55
CA VAL A 320 -10.05 -3.38 -14.84
C VAL A 320 -8.53 -3.50 -14.67
N PRO A 321 -7.84 -2.69 -13.84
CA PRO A 321 -6.39 -2.84 -13.65
C PRO A 321 -5.99 -4.17 -12.98
N ILE A 322 -6.86 -4.82 -12.18
CA ILE A 322 -6.62 -6.19 -11.71
C ILE A 322 -6.49 -7.14 -12.90
N ALA A 323 -7.41 -7.07 -13.87
CA ALA A 323 -7.36 -7.93 -15.05
C ALA A 323 -6.08 -7.72 -15.87
N TYR A 324 -5.62 -6.47 -16.04
CA TYR A 324 -4.32 -6.20 -16.66
C TYR A 324 -3.15 -6.80 -15.87
N SER A 325 -3.13 -6.65 -14.54
CA SER A 325 -2.11 -7.27 -13.67
C SER A 325 -2.11 -8.80 -13.81
N MET A 326 -3.29 -9.44 -13.80
CA MET A 326 -3.41 -10.89 -13.98
C MET A 326 -2.90 -11.33 -15.35
N LEU A 327 -3.29 -10.64 -16.42
CA LEU A 327 -2.83 -10.95 -17.78
C LEU A 327 -1.31 -10.79 -17.90
N ASN A 328 -0.72 -9.79 -17.23
CA ASN A 328 0.73 -9.59 -17.17
C ASN A 328 1.43 -10.74 -16.42
N GLU A 329 0.97 -11.08 -15.22
CA GLU A 329 1.49 -12.20 -14.41
C GLU A 329 1.39 -13.55 -15.14
N GLN A 330 0.31 -13.76 -15.87
CA GLN A 330 0.05 -14.95 -16.69
C GLN A 330 0.78 -14.90 -18.06
N LYS A 331 1.49 -13.82 -18.38
CA LYS A 331 2.19 -13.59 -19.66
C LYS A 331 1.28 -13.71 -20.89
N ARG A 332 0.03 -13.25 -20.76
CA ARG A 332 -1.00 -13.24 -21.82
C ARG A 332 -1.12 -11.90 -22.55
N LEU A 333 -0.43 -10.86 -22.08
CA LEU A 333 -0.30 -9.60 -22.81
C LEU A 333 0.75 -9.76 -23.92
N VAL A 334 0.30 -10.07 -25.13
CA VAL A 334 1.16 -10.26 -26.30
C VAL A 334 1.36 -8.93 -27.04
N PRO A 335 2.58 -8.51 -27.41
CA PRO A 335 2.80 -7.28 -28.17
C PRO A 335 1.92 -7.16 -29.41
N GLY A 336 1.36 -5.97 -29.62
CA GLY A 336 0.45 -5.68 -30.74
C GLY A 336 -1.02 -6.04 -30.49
N MET A 337 -1.31 -6.84 -29.46
CA MET A 337 -2.67 -7.23 -29.09
C MET A 337 -3.54 -5.99 -28.82
N LYS A 338 -4.73 -5.97 -29.41
CA LYS A 338 -5.73 -4.90 -29.32
C LYS A 338 -6.76 -5.22 -28.25
N ILE A 339 -6.78 -4.42 -27.20
CA ILE A 339 -7.66 -4.60 -26.05
C ILE A 339 -8.66 -3.45 -25.98
N LEU A 340 -9.94 -3.77 -25.82
CA LEU A 340 -10.99 -2.81 -25.52
C LEU A 340 -11.38 -2.91 -24.04
N SER A 341 -11.43 -1.79 -23.33
CA SER A 341 -11.79 -1.77 -21.91
C SER A 341 -12.95 -0.83 -21.65
N PRO A 342 -14.20 -1.32 -21.64
CA PRO A 342 -15.36 -0.49 -21.34
C PRO A 342 -15.81 -0.58 -19.87
N MET A 343 -16.52 0.43 -19.40
CA MET A 343 -17.06 0.46 -18.03
C MET A 343 -18.29 1.36 -17.89
N ALA A 344 -19.06 1.09 -16.83
CA ALA A 344 -20.14 1.92 -16.35
C ALA A 344 -20.28 1.76 -14.82
N GLY A 345 -20.80 2.77 -14.12
CA GLY A 345 -21.28 2.62 -12.76
C GLY A 345 -21.71 3.91 -12.07
N VAL A 346 -21.33 4.08 -10.80
CA VAL A 346 -21.92 5.08 -9.88
C VAL A 346 -21.90 6.51 -10.43
N GLY A 347 -22.95 7.27 -10.14
CA GLY A 347 -23.14 8.63 -10.67
C GLY A 347 -23.44 8.66 -12.18
N GLY A 348 -23.79 7.52 -12.76
CA GLY A 348 -23.99 7.37 -14.20
C GLY A 348 -22.71 7.46 -15.03
N ASN A 349 -21.53 7.39 -14.40
CA ASN A 349 -20.28 7.47 -15.12
C ASN A 349 -20.09 6.24 -16.01
N TYR A 350 -19.76 6.44 -17.28
CA TYR A 350 -19.42 5.37 -18.23
C TYR A 350 -18.35 5.83 -19.21
N GLY A 351 -17.69 4.88 -19.85
CA GLY A 351 -16.60 5.18 -20.77
C GLY A 351 -15.94 3.94 -21.31
N ALA A 352 -14.94 4.14 -22.16
CA ALA A 352 -14.08 3.09 -22.69
C ALA A 352 -12.68 3.64 -22.96
N PHE A 353 -11.69 2.76 -22.93
CA PHE A 353 -10.40 3.02 -23.56
C PHE A 353 -9.99 1.85 -24.43
N THR A 354 -9.17 2.14 -25.44
CA THR A 354 -8.48 1.13 -26.24
C THR A 354 -7.03 1.07 -25.82
N TYR A 355 -6.48 -0.14 -25.77
CA TYR A 355 -5.09 -0.39 -25.41
C TYR A 355 -4.44 -1.31 -26.42
N LYS A 356 -3.32 -0.90 -26.99
CA LYS A 356 -2.47 -1.77 -27.83
C LYS A 356 -1.26 -2.19 -27.01
N VAL A 357 -1.10 -3.48 -26.75
CA VAL A 357 0.01 -3.98 -25.93
C VAL A 357 1.35 -3.57 -26.56
N PRO A 358 2.25 -2.91 -25.81
CA PRO A 358 3.48 -2.36 -26.37
C PRO A 358 4.51 -3.45 -26.67
N ASP A 359 5.52 -3.09 -27.47
CA ASP A 359 6.67 -3.98 -27.72
C ASP A 359 7.47 -4.22 -26.44
N ALA A 360 7.97 -5.45 -26.27
CA ALA A 360 8.71 -5.86 -25.07
C ALA A 360 9.94 -4.98 -24.75
N LYS A 361 10.53 -4.32 -25.77
CA LYS A 361 11.67 -3.39 -25.58
C LYS A 361 11.34 -2.19 -24.69
N HIS A 362 10.06 -1.86 -24.54
CA HIS A 362 9.59 -0.75 -23.70
C HIS A 362 9.16 -1.20 -22.29
N LEU A 363 9.10 -2.50 -22.03
CA LEU A 363 8.79 -3.08 -20.73
C LEU A 363 10.09 -3.46 -20.03
N LYS A 364 10.52 -2.65 -19.06
CA LYS A 364 11.70 -2.99 -18.24
C LYS A 364 11.31 -4.06 -17.23
N LEU A 365 11.87 -5.25 -17.37
CA LEU A 365 11.87 -6.25 -16.30
C LEU A 365 12.99 -5.88 -15.33
N SER A 366 12.65 -5.51 -14.10
CA SER A 366 13.65 -5.32 -13.04
C SER A 366 13.26 -6.12 -11.81
N SER A 367 14.20 -6.92 -11.32
CA SER A 367 14.12 -7.62 -10.04
C SER A 367 14.58 -6.77 -8.86
N ASN A 368 14.68 -5.46 -9.02
CA ASN A 368 15.32 -4.61 -8.01
C ASN A 368 14.40 -4.38 -6.81
N TYR A 369 15.03 -4.46 -5.64
CA TYR A 369 14.46 -4.02 -4.39
C TYR A 369 13.97 -2.57 -4.51
N LEU A 370 12.74 -2.28 -4.09
CA LEU A 370 12.06 -0.98 -4.27
C LEU A 370 12.89 0.22 -3.77
N PHE A 371 13.79 -0.01 -2.80
CA PHE A 371 14.67 0.97 -2.18
C PHE A 371 16.16 0.75 -2.49
N SER A 372 16.49 0.05 -3.58
CA SER A 372 17.89 -0.15 -3.95
C SER A 372 18.55 1.20 -4.27
N ALA A 373 19.68 1.48 -3.60
CA ALA A 373 20.48 2.70 -3.79
C ALA A 373 19.76 4.04 -3.54
N ASP A 374 18.61 4.06 -2.87
CA ASP A 374 17.82 5.28 -2.66
C ASP A 374 18.43 6.23 -1.61
N LEU A 375 19.43 5.78 -0.84
CA LEU A 375 20.23 6.60 0.08
C LEU A 375 21.61 6.94 -0.47
N LYS A 376 21.87 6.66 -1.76
CA LYS A 376 23.15 6.97 -2.40
C LYS A 376 23.50 8.46 -2.25
N GLY A 377 24.73 8.72 -1.80
CA GLY A 377 25.23 10.09 -1.58
C GLY A 377 24.83 10.70 -0.24
N THR A 378 24.13 9.97 0.62
CA THR A 378 23.86 10.39 2.00
C THR A 378 24.90 9.85 2.98
N THR A 379 24.97 10.45 4.17
CA THR A 379 25.79 9.99 5.29
C THR A 379 24.93 9.79 6.54
N ALA A 380 25.05 8.62 7.17
CA ALA A 380 24.32 8.26 8.39
C ALA A 380 25.30 8.03 9.56
N LEU A 381 25.10 8.73 10.67
CA LEU A 381 25.80 8.49 11.93
C LEU A 381 24.95 7.56 12.82
N LEU A 382 25.45 6.36 13.10
CA LEU A 382 24.76 5.34 13.88
C LEU A 382 25.48 5.10 15.21
N LEU A 383 24.80 5.44 16.31
CA LEU A 383 25.24 5.11 17.67
C LEU A 383 24.77 3.71 18.06
N GLY A 384 25.70 2.86 18.50
CA GLY A 384 25.39 1.50 18.95
C GLY A 384 25.39 0.47 17.82
N ALA A 385 26.22 0.68 16.79
CA ALA A 385 26.32 -0.20 15.61
C ALA A 385 26.72 -1.64 15.95
N SER A 386 27.42 -1.84 17.07
CA SER A 386 27.81 -3.17 17.55
C SER A 386 26.76 -3.86 18.44
N GLY A 387 25.52 -3.37 18.44
CA GLY A 387 24.38 -4.05 19.06
C GLY A 387 23.69 -5.00 18.08
N THR A 388 22.80 -5.86 18.58
CA THR A 388 22.04 -6.78 17.73
C THR A 388 21.21 -6.03 16.68
N LEU A 389 20.43 -5.03 17.10
CA LEU A 389 19.64 -4.20 16.19
C LEU A 389 20.50 -3.22 15.39
N GLY A 390 21.53 -2.62 16.03
CA GLY A 390 22.42 -1.66 15.39
C GLY A 390 23.15 -2.22 14.18
N LYS A 391 23.58 -3.49 14.23
CA LYS A 391 24.23 -4.14 13.07
C LYS A 391 23.29 -4.26 11.88
N GLU A 392 22.05 -4.69 12.09
CA GLU A 392 21.09 -4.84 11.00
C GLU A 392 20.69 -3.47 10.42
N ILE A 393 20.58 -2.42 11.25
CA ILE A 393 20.41 -1.04 10.77
C ILE A 393 21.59 -0.61 9.88
N ALA A 394 22.83 -0.90 10.30
CA ALA A 394 24.02 -0.58 9.51
C ALA A 394 24.01 -1.30 8.16
N PHE A 395 23.68 -2.59 8.14
CA PHE A 395 23.59 -3.36 6.89
C PHE A 395 22.49 -2.83 5.95
N ASP A 396 21.32 -2.49 6.47
CA ASP A 396 20.24 -1.92 5.63
C ASP A 396 20.63 -0.55 5.06
N LEU A 397 21.23 0.34 5.85
CA LEU A 397 21.81 1.61 5.37
C LEU A 397 22.81 1.42 4.23
N ILE A 398 23.75 0.48 4.40
CA ILE A 398 24.79 0.17 3.40
C ILE A 398 24.17 -0.40 2.12
N ARG A 399 23.23 -1.37 2.21
CA ARG A 399 22.54 -1.94 1.04
C ARG A 399 21.82 -0.89 0.21
N ARG A 400 21.36 0.18 0.87
CA ARG A 400 20.65 1.30 0.27
C ARG A 400 21.59 2.42 -0.19
N GLY A 401 22.90 2.25 -0.05
CA GLY A 401 23.93 3.12 -0.61
C GLY A 401 24.35 4.29 0.29
N ALA A 402 23.95 4.30 1.56
CA ALA A 402 24.39 5.34 2.50
C ALA A 402 25.85 5.13 2.90
N ASN A 403 26.63 6.21 2.96
CA ASN A 403 27.88 6.19 3.71
C ASN A 403 27.55 6.13 5.21
N VAL A 404 28.32 5.37 5.98
CA VAL A 404 28.01 5.14 7.40
C VAL A 404 29.16 5.53 8.31
N TRP A 405 28.82 6.24 9.38
CA TRP A 405 29.71 6.47 10.52
C TRP A 405 29.18 5.68 11.72
N LEU A 406 29.92 4.66 12.13
CA LEU A 406 29.54 3.69 13.14
C LEU A 406 30.20 4.01 14.48
N HIS A 407 29.39 4.24 15.51
CA HIS A 407 29.86 4.24 16.89
C HIS A 407 29.65 2.86 17.53
N TYR A 408 30.65 2.40 18.28
CA TYR A 408 30.62 1.15 19.05
C TYR A 408 31.34 1.27 20.39
N ASN A 409 31.06 0.33 21.30
CA ASN A 409 31.73 0.28 22.62
C ASN A 409 32.82 -0.81 22.68
N ARG A 410 32.48 -2.10 22.53
CA ARG A 410 33.44 -3.21 22.76
C ARG A 410 33.55 -4.26 21.67
N ASN A 411 32.49 -4.49 20.89
CA ASN A 411 32.47 -5.59 19.94
C ASN A 411 33.09 -5.19 18.59
N VAL A 412 34.42 -5.23 18.55
CA VAL A 412 35.25 -4.86 17.39
C VAL A 412 35.02 -5.81 16.21
N GLU A 413 34.90 -7.12 16.46
CA GLU A 413 34.67 -8.13 15.42
C GLU A 413 33.41 -7.83 14.60
N GLN A 414 32.35 -7.41 15.28
CA GLN A 414 31.11 -7.04 14.64
C GLN A 414 31.28 -5.80 13.74
N ILE A 415 32.07 -4.82 14.16
CA ILE A 415 32.35 -3.64 13.34
C ILE A 415 33.18 -4.01 12.10
N HIS A 416 34.21 -4.84 12.25
CA HIS A 416 34.97 -5.34 11.10
C HIS A 416 34.06 -6.08 10.09
N SER A 417 33.06 -6.81 10.57
CA SER A 417 32.09 -7.47 9.67
C SER A 417 31.23 -6.47 8.88
N ILE A 418 30.85 -5.35 9.50
CA ILE A 418 30.09 -4.28 8.85
C ILE A 418 30.99 -3.53 7.86
N GLU A 419 32.25 -3.25 8.22
CA GLU A 419 33.23 -2.60 7.36
C GLU A 419 33.58 -3.44 6.13
N ALA A 420 33.73 -4.75 6.29
CA ALA A 420 33.92 -5.68 5.18
C ALA A 420 32.74 -5.62 4.20
N PHE A 421 31.51 -5.68 4.72
CA PHE A 421 30.31 -5.57 3.89
C PHE A 421 30.18 -4.20 3.22
N ALA A 422 30.52 -3.10 3.91
CA ALA A 422 30.53 -1.76 3.32
C ALA A 422 31.51 -1.67 2.13
N LYS A 423 32.69 -2.28 2.27
CA LYS A 423 33.69 -2.37 1.21
C LYS A 423 33.18 -3.15 0.00
N GLU A 424 32.48 -4.28 0.22
CA GLU A 424 31.85 -5.07 -0.84
C GLU A 424 30.80 -4.27 -1.62
N GLN A 425 30.02 -3.44 -0.91
CA GLN A 425 28.98 -2.60 -1.52
C GLN A 425 29.51 -1.27 -2.09
N GLY A 426 30.81 -0.97 -1.92
CA GLY A 426 31.44 0.25 -2.43
C GLY A 426 30.99 1.54 -1.73
N VAL A 427 30.57 1.47 -0.47
CA VAL A 427 30.19 2.65 0.33
C VAL A 427 31.25 2.97 1.38
N ASN A 428 31.37 4.26 1.72
CA ASN A 428 32.35 4.69 2.71
C ASN A 428 31.86 4.36 4.12
N VAL A 429 32.77 3.79 4.91
CA VAL A 429 32.55 3.50 6.32
C VAL A 429 33.62 4.19 7.16
N LYS A 430 33.18 4.75 8.28
CA LYS A 430 34.05 5.30 9.34
C LYS A 430 33.58 4.72 10.67
N SER A 431 34.50 4.28 11.52
CA SER A 431 34.16 3.74 12.83
C SER A 431 34.80 4.55 13.96
N SER A 432 34.15 4.61 15.12
CA SER A 432 34.68 5.30 16.30
C SER A 432 34.26 4.57 17.57
N GLN A 433 35.23 4.25 18.41
CA GLN A 433 35.00 3.59 19.69
C GLN A 433 34.78 4.65 20.78
N ALA A 434 33.73 4.49 21.58
CA ALA A 434 33.53 5.27 22.81
C ALA A 434 32.68 4.47 23.81
N ASP A 435 33.10 4.40 25.08
CA ASP A 435 32.26 3.97 26.19
C ASP A 435 31.43 5.17 26.66
N PHE A 436 30.13 5.16 26.37
CA PHE A 436 29.19 6.21 26.80
C PHE A 436 29.04 6.35 28.32
N ASN A 437 29.66 5.48 29.12
CA ASN A 437 29.79 5.67 30.56
C ASN A 437 31.02 6.53 30.96
N VAL A 438 31.88 6.90 30.03
CA VAL A 438 33.11 7.67 30.23
C VAL A 438 32.92 9.06 29.57
N PRO A 439 32.65 10.12 30.34
CA PRO A 439 32.36 11.45 29.79
C PRO A 439 33.45 11.99 28.85
N GLU A 440 34.72 11.70 29.13
CA GLU A 440 35.86 12.11 28.32
C GLU A 440 35.81 11.50 26.92
N GLU A 441 35.43 10.23 26.79
CA GLU A 441 35.30 9.56 25.50
C GLU A 441 34.11 10.12 24.70
N VAL A 442 33.01 10.46 25.39
CA VAL A 442 31.84 11.12 24.77
C VAL A 442 32.21 12.52 24.25
N GLU A 443 33.00 13.27 25.01
CA GLU A 443 33.45 14.61 24.60
C GLU A 443 34.45 14.54 23.43
N LEU A 444 35.39 13.60 23.45
CA LEU A 444 36.30 13.36 22.32
C LEU A 444 35.54 12.99 21.05
N LEU A 445 34.56 12.08 21.13
CA LEU A 445 33.72 11.73 19.99
C LEU A 445 32.90 12.93 19.51
N SER A 446 32.36 13.72 20.44
CA SER A 446 31.60 14.94 20.14
C SER A 446 32.44 15.96 19.37
N GLN A 447 33.67 16.23 19.81
CA GLN A 447 34.59 17.13 19.14
C GLN A 447 35.00 16.59 17.78
N PHE A 448 35.23 15.29 17.67
CA PHE A 448 35.58 14.66 16.40
C PHE A 448 34.45 14.74 15.37
N ILE A 449 33.19 14.60 15.79
CA ILE A 449 32.02 14.84 14.94
C ILE A 449 31.95 16.30 14.50
N ALA A 450 32.03 17.24 15.45
CA ALA A 450 31.95 18.66 15.15
C ALA A 450 33.07 19.15 14.20
N ASN A 451 34.29 18.63 14.37
CA ASN A 451 35.47 19.01 13.60
C ASN A 451 35.59 18.26 12.27
N SER A 452 34.74 17.25 12.02
CA SER A 452 34.83 16.45 10.78
C SER A 452 34.52 17.26 9.51
N GLY A 453 33.75 18.36 9.64
CA GLY A 453 33.20 19.10 8.50
C GLY A 453 32.22 18.28 7.63
N GLN A 454 31.90 17.05 8.03
CA GLN A 454 31.02 16.16 7.28
C GLN A 454 29.57 16.53 7.53
N THR A 455 28.80 16.61 6.45
CA THR A 455 27.34 16.70 6.55
C THR A 455 26.77 15.35 6.99
N ILE A 456 25.86 15.37 7.96
CA ILE A 456 25.14 14.18 8.42
C ILE A 456 23.69 14.30 7.94
N ASN A 457 23.24 13.37 7.10
CA ASN A 457 21.85 13.32 6.65
C ASN A 457 20.96 12.68 7.70
N PHE A 458 21.47 11.62 8.34
CA PHE A 458 20.71 10.82 9.29
C PHE A 458 21.52 10.59 10.57
N PHE A 459 20.93 10.91 11.72
CA PHE A 459 21.47 10.55 13.03
C PHE A 459 20.61 9.43 13.61
N ILE A 460 21.19 8.30 14.00
CA ILE A 460 20.46 7.16 14.54
C ILE A 460 21.05 6.79 15.90
N ASN A 461 20.23 6.85 16.96
CA ASN A 461 20.60 6.34 18.27
C ASN A 461 19.95 4.98 18.53
N ALA A 462 20.71 3.90 18.34
CA ALA A 462 20.36 2.54 18.72
C ALA A 462 21.15 2.04 19.95
N ALA A 463 21.95 2.91 20.59
CA ALA A 463 22.68 2.55 21.79
C ALA A 463 21.74 2.41 22.99
N GLY A 464 22.01 1.42 23.83
CA GLY A 464 21.28 1.24 25.06
C GLY A 464 21.90 0.20 25.99
N VAL A 465 21.61 0.34 27.28
CA VAL A 465 21.94 -0.64 28.34
C VAL A 465 20.74 -0.82 29.25
N LEU A 466 20.24 -2.04 29.38
CA LEU A 466 19.03 -2.35 30.15
C LEU A 466 19.27 -2.24 31.66
N MET A 467 20.34 -2.86 32.13
CA MET A 467 20.71 -2.91 33.54
C MET A 467 22.23 -2.82 33.69
N SER A 468 22.69 -2.28 34.82
CA SER A 468 24.12 -2.19 35.15
C SER A 468 24.32 -2.20 36.66
N ARG A 469 25.36 -2.90 37.12
CA ARG A 469 25.85 -2.80 38.51
C ARG A 469 26.64 -1.52 38.77
N LYS A 470 27.16 -0.89 37.71
CA LYS A 470 27.84 0.41 37.81
C LYS A 470 26.79 1.53 37.91
N GLU A 471 26.88 2.31 38.96
CA GLU A 471 26.04 3.49 39.21
C GLU A 471 26.13 4.49 38.04
N GLY A 472 25.02 5.17 37.74
CA GLY A 472 24.94 6.17 36.66
C GLY A 472 24.97 5.61 35.23
N LYS A 473 25.49 4.40 34.99
CA LYS A 473 25.68 3.84 33.63
C LYS A 473 24.40 3.79 32.81
N VAL A 474 23.28 3.39 33.41
CA VAL A 474 21.99 3.33 32.70
C VAL A 474 21.59 4.73 32.21
N LEU A 475 21.74 5.75 33.04
CA LEU A 475 21.39 7.13 32.67
C LEU A 475 22.38 7.73 31.67
N ASN A 476 23.69 7.50 31.86
CA ASN A 476 24.74 7.96 30.96
C ASN A 476 24.54 7.44 29.53
N VAL A 477 24.33 6.12 29.39
CA VAL A 477 24.24 5.47 28.07
C VAL A 477 22.90 5.73 27.38
N ASN A 478 21.78 5.71 28.11
CA ASN A 478 20.46 5.82 27.51
C ASN A 478 19.93 7.26 27.38
N HIS A 479 20.54 8.24 28.06
CA HIS A 479 20.09 9.63 28.07
C HIS A 479 21.23 10.64 27.80
N TYR A 480 22.20 10.79 28.70
CA TYR A 480 23.15 11.91 28.65
C TYR A 480 24.04 11.89 27.41
N ALA A 481 24.71 10.76 27.11
CA ALA A 481 25.64 10.68 25.99
C ALA A 481 24.93 10.85 24.63
N PRO A 482 23.80 10.17 24.32
CA PRO A 482 23.05 10.43 23.09
C PRO A 482 22.60 11.88 22.95
N LEU A 483 22.14 12.52 24.03
CA LEU A 483 21.70 13.92 23.98
C LEU A 483 22.86 14.88 23.72
N GLN A 484 24.01 14.67 24.36
CA GLN A 484 25.21 15.48 24.15
C GLN A 484 25.71 15.37 22.71
N LEU A 485 25.85 14.14 22.20
CA LEU A 485 26.27 13.89 20.83
C LEU A 485 25.28 14.49 19.82
N PHE A 486 23.98 14.32 20.06
CA PHE A 486 22.96 14.86 19.16
C PHE A 486 23.04 16.40 19.07
N LYS A 487 23.15 17.10 20.21
CA LYS A 487 23.34 18.56 20.24
C LYS A 487 24.54 19.03 19.40
N LYS A 488 25.59 18.23 19.32
CA LYS A 488 26.80 18.53 18.55
C LYS A 488 26.65 18.23 17.06
N VAL A 489 25.75 17.31 16.70
CA VAL A 489 25.40 16.98 15.31
C VAL A 489 24.44 18.02 14.71
N LEU A 490 23.63 18.69 15.52
CA LEU A 490 22.61 19.64 15.04
C LEU A 490 23.09 20.64 13.97
N PRO A 491 24.26 21.29 14.09
CA PRO A 491 24.72 22.26 13.09
C PRO A 491 24.99 21.66 11.70
N VAL A 492 25.28 20.35 11.66
CA VAL A 492 25.65 19.62 10.42
C VAL A 492 24.56 18.64 9.96
N LEU A 493 23.40 18.60 10.64
CA LEU A 493 22.27 17.75 10.28
C LEU A 493 21.46 18.34 9.11
N LYS A 494 21.17 17.52 8.08
CA LYS A 494 20.44 17.93 6.86
C LYS A 494 19.23 17.05 6.50
N GLY A 495 18.75 16.24 7.44
CA GLY A 495 17.64 15.30 7.25
C GLY A 495 16.88 15.02 8.53
N SER A 496 17.16 13.89 9.16
CA SER A 496 16.41 13.48 10.36
C SER A 496 17.30 12.86 11.43
N ALA A 497 16.80 12.87 12.65
CA ALA A 497 17.36 12.09 13.73
C ALA A 497 16.31 11.11 14.28
N LEU A 498 16.71 9.86 14.41
CA LEU A 498 15.89 8.78 14.92
C LEU A 498 16.51 8.22 16.20
N PHE A 499 15.69 8.11 17.23
CA PHE A 499 16.06 7.53 18.51
C PHE A 499 15.23 6.28 18.74
N VAL A 500 15.91 5.17 19.01
CA VAL A 500 15.24 3.90 19.35
C VAL A 500 14.86 3.97 20.83
N GLY A 501 13.56 4.05 21.08
CA GLY A 501 12.93 3.87 22.38
C GLY A 501 12.86 2.39 22.77
N ALA A 502 11.94 2.08 23.67
CA ALA A 502 11.62 0.71 24.04
C ALA A 502 10.15 0.62 24.38
N ALA A 503 9.48 -0.47 23.99
CA ALA A 503 8.06 -0.58 24.29
C ALA A 503 7.74 -0.76 25.78
N ALA A 504 8.74 -1.06 26.62
CA ALA A 504 8.66 -0.90 28.08
C ALA A 504 8.47 0.56 28.54
N GLU A 505 8.50 1.53 27.62
CA GLU A 505 8.02 2.89 27.88
C GLU A 505 6.50 2.98 27.91
N ASP A 506 5.76 2.09 27.25
CA ASP A 506 4.29 2.08 27.26
C ASP A 506 3.74 1.06 28.27
N VAL A 507 4.54 0.05 28.62
CA VAL A 507 4.18 -1.04 29.57
C VAL A 507 5.12 -1.07 30.76
N SER A 508 4.56 -1.18 31.97
CA SER A 508 5.34 -1.18 33.21
C SER A 508 6.12 -2.49 33.42
N VAL A 509 7.45 -2.40 33.43
CA VAL A 509 8.36 -3.51 33.76
C VAL A 509 9.25 -3.09 34.95
N PRO A 510 8.89 -3.44 36.20
CA PRO A 510 9.55 -2.94 37.41
C PRO A 510 11.07 -3.17 37.44
N GLU A 511 11.55 -4.28 36.89
CA GLU A 511 12.95 -4.71 36.91
C GLU A 511 13.90 -3.74 36.17
N ILE A 512 13.36 -2.93 35.27
CA ILE A 512 14.12 -2.04 34.38
C ILE A 512 13.71 -0.57 34.52
N HIS A 513 13.13 -0.19 35.67
CA HIS A 513 12.68 1.18 35.94
C HIS A 513 13.74 2.28 35.67
N PRO A 514 15.04 2.10 36.03
CA PRO A 514 16.06 3.10 35.70
C PRO A 514 16.24 3.30 34.18
N PHE A 515 16.09 2.24 33.39
CA PHE A 515 16.19 2.30 31.93
C PHE A 515 14.97 3.01 31.32
N ILE A 516 13.76 2.66 31.77
CA ILE A 516 12.51 3.31 31.33
C ILE A 516 12.56 4.80 31.67
N SER A 517 12.98 5.16 32.88
CA SER A 517 13.11 6.56 33.31
C SER A 517 14.10 7.34 32.44
N ALA A 518 15.26 6.76 32.11
CA ALA A 518 16.24 7.39 31.24
C ALA A 518 15.70 7.61 29.82
N LYS A 519 15.03 6.60 29.24
CA LYS A 519 14.41 6.68 27.91
C LYS A 519 13.28 7.70 27.85
N ARG A 520 12.32 7.65 28.77
CA ARG A 520 11.23 8.63 28.85
C ARG A 520 11.72 10.06 29.09
N SER A 521 12.78 10.23 29.88
CA SER A 521 13.42 11.54 30.05
C SER A 521 14.03 12.06 28.74
N LEU A 522 14.72 11.20 27.98
CA LEU A 522 15.26 11.57 26.66
C LEU A 522 14.14 11.88 25.67
N HIS A 523 13.09 11.05 25.65
CA HIS A 523 11.91 11.22 24.82
C HIS A 523 11.28 12.60 25.06
N GLY A 524 10.99 12.98 26.30
CA GLY A 524 10.40 14.28 26.63
C GLY A 524 11.27 15.48 26.22
N VAL A 525 12.60 15.37 26.37
CA VAL A 525 13.53 16.41 25.91
C VAL A 525 13.50 16.56 24.38
N LEU A 526 13.47 15.44 23.65
CA LEU A 526 13.38 15.44 22.19
C LEU A 526 12.02 15.95 21.69
N ALA A 527 10.92 15.58 22.35
CA ALA A 527 9.59 16.08 22.05
C ALA A 527 9.52 17.60 22.21
N SER A 528 10.10 18.14 23.28
CA SER A 528 10.17 19.59 23.52
C SER A 528 10.93 20.35 22.43
N MET A 529 12.08 19.84 21.97
CA MET A 529 12.90 20.52 20.94
C MET A 529 12.43 20.29 19.50
N SER A 530 11.57 19.30 19.25
CA SER A 530 11.16 18.87 17.91
C SER A 530 10.62 20.02 17.04
N GLY A 531 9.86 20.94 17.62
CA GLY A 531 9.28 22.08 16.91
C GLY A 531 10.33 23.04 16.36
N GLU A 532 11.43 23.28 17.08
CA GLU A 532 12.53 24.13 16.60
C GLU A 532 13.32 23.46 15.47
N LEU A 533 13.50 22.14 15.54
CA LEU A 533 14.17 21.40 14.47
C LEU A 533 13.36 21.38 13.18
N LEU A 534 12.04 21.26 13.29
CA LEU A 534 11.15 21.29 12.13
C LEU A 534 11.26 22.60 11.36
N LYS A 535 11.44 23.75 12.04
CA LYS A 535 11.66 25.06 11.39
C LYS A 535 12.91 25.09 10.50
N THR A 536 13.89 24.25 10.81
CA THR A 536 15.12 24.10 10.00
C THR A 536 15.00 23.03 8.91
N GLY A 537 13.81 22.44 8.75
CA GLY A 537 13.54 21.36 7.80
C GLY A 537 14.06 19.98 8.25
N ASN A 538 14.43 19.84 9.52
CA ASN A 538 14.90 18.59 10.11
C ASN A 538 13.80 17.90 10.91
N TYR A 539 13.72 16.58 10.83
CA TYR A 539 12.69 15.79 11.48
C TYR A 539 13.25 14.98 12.66
N LEU A 540 12.48 14.86 13.73
CA LEU A 540 12.77 13.93 14.81
C LEU A 540 11.82 12.75 14.78
N VAL A 541 12.37 11.56 14.99
CA VAL A 541 11.62 10.32 15.08
C VAL A 541 11.98 9.60 16.39
N TRP A 542 10.96 9.27 17.18
CA TRP A 542 11.09 8.35 18.30
C TRP A 542 10.49 7.00 17.88
N TYR A 543 11.33 5.99 17.74
CA TYR A 543 10.93 4.69 17.22
C TYR A 543 10.86 3.68 18.37
N ILE A 544 9.68 3.15 18.64
CA ILE A 544 9.39 2.21 19.72
C ILE A 544 9.16 0.82 19.11
N PRO A 545 10.18 -0.06 19.11
CA PRO A 545 9.99 -1.44 18.70
C PRO A 545 9.27 -2.23 19.80
N GLY A 546 8.32 -3.08 19.43
CA GLY A 546 7.75 -4.12 20.29
C GLY A 546 8.78 -5.20 20.67
N ILE A 547 8.32 -6.40 21.05
CA ILE A 547 9.24 -7.51 21.31
C ILE A 547 9.92 -7.89 20.01
N LEU A 548 11.24 -7.88 20.03
CA LEU A 548 12.06 -8.38 18.93
C LEU A 548 12.42 -9.84 19.22
N ASN A 549 12.59 -10.63 18.16
CA ASN A 549 13.09 -11.98 18.28
C ASN A 549 14.54 -12.04 18.78
N GLY A 550 15.22 -10.90 19.00
CA GLY A 550 16.48 -10.79 19.73
C GLY A 550 16.75 -9.44 20.40
N GLY A 551 18.00 -9.21 20.80
CA GLY A 551 18.39 -7.99 21.51
C GLY A 551 18.06 -7.99 23.01
N MET A 552 17.82 -6.79 23.56
CA MET A 552 17.92 -6.51 25.00
C MET A 552 16.79 -7.14 25.83
N LEU A 553 15.60 -7.34 25.24
CA LEU A 553 14.43 -7.87 25.95
C LEU A 553 14.50 -9.38 26.16
N ARG A 554 15.39 -10.13 25.49
CA ARG A 554 15.57 -11.58 25.71
C ARG A 554 16.00 -11.95 27.13
N ASN A 555 16.55 -11.00 27.89
CA ASN A 555 17.06 -11.22 29.25
C ASN A 555 16.02 -10.88 30.34
N ILE A 556 14.78 -10.57 29.96
CA ILE A 556 13.67 -10.31 30.88
C ILE A 556 12.95 -11.63 31.18
N ASP A 557 12.34 -11.72 32.35
CA ASP A 557 11.53 -12.88 32.76
C ASP A 557 10.46 -13.21 31.69
N PRO A 558 10.32 -14.47 31.27
CA PRO A 558 9.35 -14.87 30.25
C PRO A 558 7.89 -14.52 30.60
N LYS A 559 7.50 -14.49 31.88
CA LYS A 559 6.13 -14.10 32.25
C LYS A 559 5.91 -12.61 32.02
N ALA A 560 6.88 -11.78 32.38
CA ALA A 560 6.85 -10.35 32.10
C ALA A 560 6.82 -10.08 30.58
N LEU A 561 7.58 -10.84 29.78
CA LEU A 561 7.54 -10.73 28.30
C LEU A 561 6.18 -11.13 27.72
N TYR A 562 5.52 -12.16 28.27
CA TYR A 562 4.19 -12.56 27.84
C TYR A 562 3.11 -11.54 28.23
N GLN A 563 3.16 -11.00 29.46
CA GLN A 563 2.27 -9.91 29.86
C GLN A 563 2.45 -8.69 28.94
N PHE A 564 3.71 -8.35 28.67
CA PHE A 564 4.09 -7.30 27.75
C PHE A 564 3.51 -7.53 26.34
N SER A 565 3.62 -8.74 25.78
CA SER A 565 3.06 -9.06 24.46
C SER A 565 1.53 -8.91 24.41
N VAL A 566 0.84 -9.30 25.49
CA VAL A 566 -0.61 -9.16 25.61
C VAL A 566 -1.02 -7.68 25.66
N GLU A 567 -0.31 -6.85 26.41
CA GLU A 567 -0.63 -5.43 26.57
C GLU A 567 -0.48 -4.63 25.27
N ILE A 568 0.53 -4.92 24.44
CA ILE A 568 0.70 -4.27 23.13
C ILE A 568 -0.05 -4.98 21.99
N GLY A 569 -0.74 -6.10 22.28
CA GLY A 569 -1.45 -6.92 21.30
C GLY A 569 -0.53 -7.64 20.30
N GLN A 570 0.73 -7.88 20.65
CA GLN A 570 1.70 -8.49 19.76
C GLN A 570 1.65 -10.03 19.86
N GLU A 571 1.20 -10.69 18.78
CA GLU A 571 1.12 -12.16 18.75
C GLU A 571 2.48 -12.85 18.65
N LYS A 572 3.44 -12.26 17.93
CA LYS A 572 4.76 -12.85 17.65
C LYS A 572 5.86 -11.79 17.75
N PRO A 573 7.06 -12.16 18.24
CA PRO A 573 8.21 -11.27 18.18
C PRO A 573 8.54 -10.85 16.76
N LEU A 574 9.00 -9.61 16.58
CA LEU A 574 9.39 -9.06 15.30
C LEU A 574 10.77 -9.57 14.88
N GLU A 575 10.94 -9.79 13.58
CA GLU A 575 12.24 -10.09 13.00
C GLU A 575 13.13 -8.84 13.02
N ILE A 576 14.32 -8.94 13.64
CA ILE A 576 15.22 -7.79 13.80
C ILE A 576 15.59 -7.15 12.45
N ALA A 577 15.79 -7.95 11.40
CA ALA A 577 16.13 -7.43 10.07
C ALA A 577 14.97 -6.61 9.46
N GLU A 578 13.73 -7.04 9.65
CA GLU A 578 12.55 -6.29 9.19
C GLU A 578 12.32 -5.02 10.01
N THR A 579 12.50 -5.07 11.32
CA THR A 579 12.45 -3.87 12.17
C THR A 579 13.56 -2.90 11.79
N ALA A 580 14.78 -3.37 11.53
CA ALA A 580 15.87 -2.53 11.03
C ALA A 580 15.49 -1.85 9.71
N HIS A 581 14.91 -2.60 8.77
CA HIS A 581 14.38 -2.03 7.53
C HIS A 581 13.34 -0.93 7.78
N ARG A 582 12.36 -1.17 8.68
CA ARG A 582 11.35 -0.17 9.06
C ARG A 582 11.96 1.05 9.76
N ILE A 583 13.02 0.88 10.55
CA ILE A 583 13.78 1.97 11.17
C ILE A 583 14.47 2.83 10.11
N VAL A 584 15.21 2.24 9.17
CA VAL A 584 15.91 3.00 8.14
C VAL A 584 14.93 3.69 7.20
N SER A 585 13.83 3.03 6.82
CA SER A 585 12.72 3.66 6.09
C SER A 585 12.13 4.85 6.84
N SER A 586 12.02 4.76 8.16
CA SER A 586 11.49 5.83 9.00
C SER A 586 12.36 7.09 9.09
N LEU A 587 13.61 7.04 8.60
CA LEU A 587 14.47 8.21 8.54
C LEU A 587 13.97 9.27 7.56
N TYR A 588 13.18 8.90 6.54
CA TYR A 588 12.76 9.83 5.51
C TYR A 588 11.35 9.58 4.99
N ILE A 589 10.81 8.35 5.13
CA ILE A 589 9.43 8.03 4.75
C ILE A 589 8.47 8.44 5.88
N PRO A 590 7.49 9.30 5.60
CA PRO A 590 6.51 9.74 6.59
C PRO A 590 5.72 8.59 7.23
N LYS A 591 5.18 7.67 6.42
CA LYS A 591 4.40 6.53 6.88
C LYS A 591 5.06 5.21 6.50
N VAL A 592 5.49 4.40 7.47
CA VAL A 592 6.11 3.09 7.20
C VAL A 592 5.11 1.99 7.50
N VAL A 593 4.94 1.05 6.56
CA VAL A 593 4.03 -0.09 6.71
C VAL A 593 4.41 -0.92 7.94
N GLY A 594 3.40 -1.36 8.70
CA GLY A 594 3.61 -2.11 9.95
C GLY A 594 3.93 -1.26 11.17
N THR A 595 3.90 0.08 11.05
CA THR A 595 4.10 1.00 12.17
C THR A 595 2.90 1.91 12.41
N HIS A 596 2.53 2.10 13.68
CA HIS A 596 1.55 3.09 14.10
C HIS A 596 2.26 4.43 14.35
N HIS A 597 1.64 5.53 13.93
CA HIS A 597 2.25 6.84 13.96
C HIS A 597 1.44 7.80 14.83
N SER A 598 2.07 8.40 15.82
CA SER A 598 1.52 9.51 16.60
C SER A 598 2.48 10.69 16.60
N TYR A 599 2.05 11.82 17.17
CA TYR A 599 2.86 13.03 17.24
C TYR A 599 2.87 13.56 18.66
N GLU A 600 4.05 13.90 19.16
CA GLU A 600 4.25 14.62 20.42
C GLU A 600 4.94 15.94 20.08
N ASN A 601 4.18 17.04 20.07
CA ASN A 601 4.60 18.29 19.43
C ASN A 601 4.91 18.04 17.93
N ALA A 602 6.16 18.23 17.48
CA ALA A 602 6.60 17.90 16.12
C ALA A 602 7.42 16.60 16.04
N LEU A 603 7.57 15.88 17.16
CA LEU A 603 8.25 14.59 17.20
C LEU A 603 7.32 13.52 16.62
N VAL A 604 7.81 12.78 15.63
CA VAL A 604 7.08 11.64 15.08
C VAL A 604 7.37 10.42 15.95
N VAL A 605 6.35 9.90 16.62
CA VAL A 605 6.45 8.68 17.40
C VAL A 605 5.96 7.52 16.55
N LYS A 606 6.80 6.49 16.37
CA LYS A 606 6.49 5.30 15.57
C LYS A 606 6.53 4.06 16.43
N ARG A 607 5.41 3.36 16.55
CA ARG A 607 5.28 2.10 17.30
C ARG A 607 5.25 0.91 16.33
N ASP A 608 6.20 -0.02 16.45
CA ASP A 608 6.33 -1.20 15.58
C ASP A 608 5.88 -2.47 16.29
N GLY A 609 4.98 -3.23 15.66
CA GLY A 609 4.45 -4.49 16.20
C GLY A 609 3.32 -4.36 17.23
N TYR A 610 2.77 -3.16 17.40
CA TYR A 610 1.56 -2.93 18.21
C TYR A 610 0.35 -3.28 17.35
N GLN A 611 -0.67 -3.94 17.91
CA GLN A 611 -1.93 -4.25 17.18
C GLN A 611 -3.17 -3.58 17.77
N MET A 612 -3.08 -3.05 18.98
CA MET A 612 -4.14 -2.25 19.57
C MET A 612 -3.81 -0.77 19.37
N GLU A 613 -4.83 0.05 19.09
CA GLU A 613 -4.78 1.44 19.51
C GLU A 613 -4.61 1.40 21.04
N VAL A 614 -3.37 1.50 21.50
CA VAL A 614 -3.11 1.79 22.90
C VAL A 614 -3.70 3.17 23.08
N ASP A 615 -4.79 3.29 23.84
CA ASP A 615 -5.26 4.58 24.34
C ASP A 615 -4.05 5.25 25.00
N VAL A 616 -3.48 6.25 24.31
CA VAL A 616 -2.35 7.06 24.81
C VAL A 616 -2.89 8.13 25.73
#